data_AF-A0A8T5MHZ7-F1
#
_entry.id   AF-A0A8T5MHZ7-F1
#
_cell.length_a   1.000
_cell.length_b   1.000
_cell.length_c   1.000
_cell.angle_alpha   90.00
_cell.angle_beta   90.00
_cell.angle_gamma   90.00
#
_symmetry.space_group_name_H-M   'P 1'
#
loop_
_entity.id
_entity.type
_entity.pdbx_description
1 polymer ?
#
loop_
_entity_poly.entity_id
_entity_poly.type
_entity_poly.pdbx_seq_one_letter_code
_entity_poly.pdbx_strand_id
1 'polypeptide(L)' 'MIDLYYVNGLEYLGRDVKVKGKVMKGVEAKRFVTLKKMDSKPSKDEAIELAKSNPKVKKVWVMQIEGNKWKKVMDTIDL' A
#
# COMPACT_ATOMS: atom_id res chain seq x y z
N MET A 1 11.75 10.80 20.15
CA MET A 1 11.35 10.91 18.73
C MET A 1 10.33 9.81 18.51
N ILE A 2 9.14 10.11 18.01
CA ILE A 2 8.13 9.08 17.72
C ILE A 2 8.35 8.66 16.28
N ASP A 3 8.71 7.39 16.08
CA ASP A 3 8.82 6.81 14.75
C ASP A 3 7.47 6.20 14.38
N LEU A 4 6.90 6.64 13.25
CA LEU A 4 5.61 6.13 12.79
C LEU A 4 5.79 5.35 11.50
N TYR A 5 5.35 4.11 11.50
CA TYR A 5 5.43 3.18 10.38
C TYR A 5 4.08 3.06 9.69
N TYR A 6 4.10 3.08 8.36
CA TYR A 6 2.94 2.99 7.50
C TYR A 6 3.10 1.76 6.62
N VAL A 7 2.26 0.76 6.86
CA VAL A 7 2.11 -0.38 5.97
C VAL A 7 1.21 0.06 4.83
N ASN A 8 1.75 0.15 3.62
CA ASN A 8 1.04 0.61 2.44
C ASN A 8 0.85 -0.53 1.45
N GLY A 9 -0.25 -0.49 0.72
CA GLY A 9 -0.59 -1.46 -0.31
C GLY A 9 -0.90 -0.79 -1.65
N LEU A 10 -0.74 -1.56 -2.72
CA LEU A 10 -1.26 -1.24 -4.05
C LEU A 10 -2.42 -2.18 -4.36
N GLU A 11 -3.62 -1.64 -4.37
CA GLU A 11 -4.82 -2.35 -4.77
C GLU A 11 -4.97 -2.36 -6.29
N TYR A 12 -5.40 -3.50 -6.81
CA TYR A 12 -5.90 -3.64 -8.16
C TYR A 12 -7.42 -3.53 -8.16
N LEU A 13 -7.95 -2.58 -8.93
CA LEU A 13 -9.38 -2.25 -8.98
C LEU A 13 -10.08 -2.80 -10.23
N GLY A 14 -9.33 -3.47 -11.12
CA GLY A 14 -9.85 -4.03 -12.37
C GLY A 14 -9.43 -3.23 -13.61
N ARG A 15 -10.06 -3.57 -14.74
CA ARG A 15 -9.92 -2.86 -16.03
C ARG A 15 -11.16 -2.01 -16.29
N ASP A 16 -11.01 -1.01 -17.14
CA ASP A 16 -12.09 -0.13 -17.63
C ASP A 16 -12.59 0.88 -16.58
N VAL A 17 -11.71 1.80 -16.20
CA VAL A 17 -11.99 2.83 -15.20
C VAL A 17 -12.84 3.96 -15.78
N LYS A 18 -13.84 4.42 -15.01
CA LYS A 18 -14.62 5.61 -15.36
C LYS A 18 -13.92 6.85 -14.83
N VAL A 19 -13.26 7.60 -15.72
CA VAL A 19 -12.59 8.87 -15.39
C VAL A 19 -13.41 10.01 -15.98
N LYS A 20 -13.89 10.93 -15.12
CA LYS A 20 -14.71 12.09 -15.53
C LYS A 20 -15.89 11.72 -16.44
N GLY A 21 -16.58 10.62 -16.13
CA GLY A 21 -17.75 10.16 -16.88
C GLY A 21 -17.45 9.30 -18.12
N LYS A 22 -16.20 9.23 -18.60
CA LYS A 22 -15.79 8.40 -19.74
C LYS A 22 -15.18 7.08 -19.26
N VAL A 23 -15.61 5.97 -19.86
CA VAL A 23 -15.01 4.65 -19.61
C VAL A 23 -13.74 4.54 -20.43
N MET A 24 -12.61 4.46 -19.76
CA MET A 24 -11.30 4.27 -20.37
C MET A 24 -11.05 2.77 -20.54
N LYS A 25 -11.40 2.22 -21.71
CA LYS A 25 -11.20 0.80 -22.00
C LYS A 25 -9.72 0.43 -22.04
N GLY A 26 -9.36 -0.72 -21.48
CA GLY A 26 -7.99 -1.25 -21.47
C GLY A 26 -7.05 -0.61 -20.45
N VAL A 27 -7.53 0.31 -19.62
CA VAL A 27 -6.73 0.94 -18.55
C VAL A 27 -6.90 0.16 -17.25
N GLU A 28 -5.78 -0.30 -16.69
CA GLU A 28 -5.75 -0.90 -15.35
C GLU A 28 -5.89 0.18 -14.28
N ALA A 29 -6.91 0.04 -13.42
CA ALA A 29 -7.09 0.88 -12.27
C ALA A 29 -6.31 0.33 -11.08
N LYS A 30 -5.42 1.15 -10.51
CA LYS A 30 -4.68 0.82 -9.29
C LYS A 30 -4.85 1.94 -8.27
N ARG A 31 -4.86 1.59 -6.99
CA ARG A 31 -5.01 2.55 -5.89
C ARG A 31 -3.98 2.30 -4.81
N PHE A 32 -3.32 3.37 -4.39
CA PHE A 32 -2.48 3.37 -3.20
C PHE A 32 -3.35 3.44 -1.96
N VAL A 33 -3.13 2.55 -0.99
CA VAL A 33 -3.86 2.51 0.27
C VAL A 33 -2.89 2.38 1.44
N THR A 34 -3.20 2.99 2.58
CA THR A 34 -2.54 2.68 3.85
C THR A 34 -3.34 1.60 4.55
N LEU A 35 -2.72 0.44 4.78
CA LEU A 35 -3.34 -0.70 5.44
C LEU A 35 -3.36 -0.53 6.96
N LYS A 36 -2.24 -0.05 7.52
CA LYS A 36 -2.11 0.17 8.96
C LYS A 36 -1.04 1.22 9.25
N LYS A 37 -1.23 1.94 10.36
CA LYS A 37 -0.21 2.81 10.98
C LYS A 37 0.23 2.17 12.29
N MET A 38 1.52 2.18 12.56
CA MET A 38 2.13 1.49 13.70
C MET A 38 3.25 2.33 14.30
N ASP A 39 3.47 2.22 15.59
CA ASP A 39 4.56 2.88 16.34
C ASP A 39 5.87 2.07 16.33
N SER A 40 5.82 0.83 15.86
CA SER A 40 6.93 -0.10 15.77
C SER A 40 7.08 -0.62 14.34
N LYS A 41 8.33 -0.94 13.95
CA LYS A 41 8.62 -1.45 12.61
C LYS A 41 8.00 -2.84 12.46
N PRO A 42 7.04 -3.04 11.54
CA PRO A 42 6.44 -4.35 11.32
C PRO A 42 7.46 -5.30 10.68
N SER A 43 7.29 -6.59 10.95
CA SER A 43 8.02 -7.63 10.24
C SER A 43 7.53 -7.77 8.80
N LYS A 44 8.30 -8.48 7.97
CA LYS A 44 7.90 -8.78 6.59
C LYS A 44 6.60 -9.60 6.56
N ASP A 45 6.49 -10.59 7.45
CA ASP A 45 5.33 -11.47 7.53
C ASP A 45 4.08 -10.72 8.01
N GLU A 46 4.22 -9.85 9.01
CA GLU A 46 3.11 -9.02 9.48
C GLU A 46 2.58 -8.09 8.38
N ALA A 47 3.48 -7.48 7.59
CA ALA A 47 3.08 -6.66 6.44
C ALA A 47 2.32 -7.48 5.38
N ILE A 48 2.76 -8.72 5.13
CA ILE A 48 2.09 -9.65 4.21
C ILE A 48 0.71 -10.06 4.74
N GLU A 49 0.58 -10.40 6.02
CA GLU A 49 -0.70 -10.76 6.64
C GLU A 49 -1.70 -9.60 6.58
N LEU A 50 -1.26 -8.39 6.91
CA LEU A 50 -2.07 -7.18 6.75
C LEU A 50 -2.54 -6.99 5.32
N ALA A 51 -1.67 -7.23 4.33
CA ALA A 51 -2.05 -7.11 2.94
C ALA A 51 -3.00 -8.23 2.48
N LYS A 52 -2.81 -9.47 2.93
CA LYS A 52 -3.69 -10.61 2.65
C LYS A 52 -5.10 -10.41 3.21
N SER A 53 -5.26 -9.62 4.27
CA SER A 53 -6.59 -9.23 4.79
C SER A 53 -7.42 -8.43 3.78
N ASN A 54 -6.78 -7.85 2.75
CA ASN A 54 -7.43 -7.15 1.65
C ASN A 54 -7.08 -7.81 0.29
N PRO A 55 -7.97 -8.65 -0.27
CA PRO A 55 -7.66 -9.47 -1.46
C PRO A 55 -7.38 -8.66 -2.74
N LYS A 56 -7.72 -7.37 -2.75
CA LYS A 56 -7.43 -6.47 -3.87
C LYS A 56 -5.97 -6.00 -3.87
N VAL A 57 -5.28 -6.05 -2.73
CA VAL A 57 -3.88 -5.65 -2.61
C VAL A 57 -3.00 -6.69 -3.32
N LYS A 58 -2.14 -6.21 -4.22
CA LYS A 58 -1.20 -7.04 -4.99
C LYS A 58 0.26 -6.74 -4.66
N LYS A 59 0.53 -5.58 -4.05
CA LYS A 59 1.86 -5.20 -3.58
C LYS A 59 1.76 -4.56 -2.22
N VAL A 60 2.74 -4.78 -1.35
CA VAL A 60 2.85 -4.16 -0.03
C VAL A 60 4.26 -3.64 0.23
N TRP A 61 4.39 -2.51 0.93
CA TRP A 61 5.68 -1.98 1.39
C TRP A 61 5.48 -1.17 2.67
N VAL A 62 6.58 -0.87 3.35
CA VAL A 62 6.55 -0.13 4.62
C VAL A 62 7.35 1.16 4.49
N MET A 63 6.71 2.26 4.88
CA MET A 63 7.33 3.57 5.01
C MET A 63 7.47 3.92 6.49
N GLN A 64 8.58 4.54 6.89
CA GLN A 64 8.80 5.13 8.20
C GLN A 64 8.74 6.66 8.06
N ILE A 65 8.12 7.31 9.04
CA ILE A 65 8.17 8.75 9.23
C ILE A 65 9.01 9.03 10.47
N GLU A 66 10.07 9.81 10.28
CA GLU A 66 10.89 10.38 11.35
C GLU A 66 10.77 11.91 11.27
N GLY A 67 9.95 12.51 12.15
CA GLY A 67 9.61 13.94 12.06
C GLY A 67 8.83 14.27 10.78
N ASN A 68 9.44 14.99 9.86
CA ASN A 68 8.86 15.33 8.54
C ASN A 68 9.46 14.51 7.38
N LYS A 69 10.40 13.60 7.66
CA LYS A 69 11.08 12.80 6.64
C LYS A 69 10.39 11.46 6.46
N TRP A 70 10.18 11.08 5.20
CA TRP A 70 9.67 9.78 4.82
C TRP A 70 10.79 8.90 4.29
N LYS A 71 10.88 7.66 4.77
CA LYS A 71 11.88 6.68 4.34
C LYS A 71 11.21 5.34 4.05
N LYS A 72 11.54 4.71 2.92
CA LYS A 72 11.13 3.33 2.67
C LYS A 72 12.03 2.40 3.49
N VAL A 73 11.44 1.58 4.34
CA VAL A 73 12.18 0.71 5.30
C VAL A 73 11.99 -0.78 5.03
N MET A 74 11.21 -1.09 4.01
CA MET A 74 10.98 -2.44 3.50
C MET A 74 10.77 -2.35 1.99
N ASP A 75 11.42 -3.25 1.25
CA ASP A 75 11.21 -3.36 -0.19
C ASP A 75 9.75 -3.68 -0.53
N THR A 76 9.39 -3.41 -1.78
CA THR A 76 8.06 -3.76 -2.25
C THR A 76 7.97 -5.26 -2.40
N ILE A 77 6.96 -5.84 -1.78
CA ILE A 77 6.66 -7.27 -1.82
C ILE A 77 5.47 -7.43 -2.75
N ASP A 78 5.63 -8.25 -3.78
CA ASP A 78 4.54 -8.72 -4.62
C ASP A 78 3.86 -9.91 -3.94
N LEU A 79 2.52 -9.93 -3.95
CA LEU A 79 1.67 -10.91 -3.26
C LEU A 79 0.97 -11.86 -4.23
#